data_AF-R5N1W5-F1
#
_entry.id   AF-R5N1W5-F1
#
_cell.length_a   1.000
_cell.length_b   1.000
_cell.length_c   1.000
_cell.angle_alpha   90.00
_cell.angle_beta   90.00
_cell.angle_gamma   90.00
#
_symmetry.space_group_name_H-M   'P 1'
#
loop_
_entity.id
_entity.type
_entity.pdbx_description
1 polymer ?
#
loop_
_entity_poly.entity_id
_entity_poly.type
_entity_poly.pdbx_seq_one_letter_code
_entity_poly.pdbx_strand_id
1 'polypeptide(L)'
;MEQSKTSAGISAESAAKARSEISITRRYFADMLILMVVPAVMAWYYYGGRAVRLMVLSVLTAVLCEAAGSFIFKAQASVSDLSAVATGLMTSLCMPASAPYYLPCIASAFAVIVAKLPFGNARSHMFTPAAAGIAFVTICMPDKVFSYPAMLSSGTTAVSGGQGFFPGTSIAYMLSQKNSVGTGLLNYVDVLVGSVSGPMGATCSIALFGALLFLAVRRPKNFTVSVSFLAVCFIYALLFPRVLTGRFVSAFMEICGGMLLFSSVFFLTDDKLLPKSFYSRICYGAAAGLMCMIMRSVGKFEDSTVFAVLLANGLVTAFDKLPLTKRERHLVAAENAKVRAALADKLEEKALENGKGGAENA
;
A
#
# COMPACT_ATOMS: atom_id res chain seq x y z
N MET A 1 24.50 10.90 -41.99
CA MET A 1 23.03 10.81 -41.76
C MET A 1 22.61 9.52 -41.09
N GLU A 2 23.33 8.42 -41.29
CA GLU A 2 22.96 7.08 -40.78
C GLU A 2 23.05 6.96 -39.25
N GLN A 3 24.14 7.42 -38.62
CA GLN A 3 24.29 7.45 -37.15
C GLN A 3 23.18 8.25 -36.42
N SER A 4 22.60 9.26 -37.08
CA SER A 4 21.48 10.04 -36.55
C SER A 4 20.17 9.25 -36.57
N LYS A 5 19.96 8.37 -37.57
CA LYS A 5 18.80 7.49 -37.67
C LYS A 5 18.88 6.32 -36.67
N THR A 6 20.06 5.74 -36.46
CA THR A 6 20.27 4.67 -35.46
C THR A 6 20.11 5.20 -34.02
N SER A 7 20.63 6.39 -33.73
CA SER A 7 20.43 7.08 -32.43
C SER A 7 18.95 7.40 -32.18
N ALA A 8 18.21 7.85 -33.20
CA ALA A 8 16.78 8.11 -33.11
C ALA A 8 15.96 6.82 -32.92
N GLY A 9 16.35 5.71 -33.56
CA GLY A 9 15.71 4.39 -33.39
C GLY A 9 15.88 3.82 -31.99
N ILE A 10 17.09 3.88 -31.42
CA ILE A 10 17.37 3.44 -30.03
C ILE A 10 16.64 4.32 -29.01
N SER A 11 16.54 5.62 -29.27
CA SER A 11 15.75 6.55 -28.44
C SER A 11 14.25 6.25 -28.50
N ALA A 12 13.72 5.94 -29.67
CA ALA A 12 12.31 5.58 -29.87
C ALA A 12 11.95 4.25 -29.17
N GLU A 13 12.82 3.24 -29.24
CA GLU A 13 12.58 1.95 -28.60
C GLU A 13 12.66 2.04 -27.06
N SER A 14 13.64 2.79 -26.54
CA SER A 14 13.74 3.11 -25.11
C SER A 14 12.51 3.88 -24.60
N ALA A 15 12.03 4.84 -25.38
CA ALA A 15 10.80 5.58 -25.08
C ALA A 15 9.55 4.69 -25.14
N ALA A 16 9.47 3.74 -26.09
CA ALA A 16 8.36 2.79 -26.19
C ALA A 16 8.31 1.84 -24.98
N LYS A 17 9.47 1.35 -24.52
CA LYS A 17 9.58 0.54 -23.31
C LYS A 17 9.19 1.34 -22.05
N ALA A 18 9.62 2.59 -21.93
CA ALA A 18 9.22 3.45 -20.83
C ALA A 18 7.69 3.69 -20.80
N ARG A 19 7.07 3.89 -21.97
CA ARG A 19 5.60 4.05 -22.09
C ARG A 19 4.84 2.79 -21.71
N SER A 20 5.33 1.61 -22.08
CA SER A 20 4.67 0.36 -21.72
C SER A 20 4.73 0.09 -20.21
N GLU A 21 5.88 0.34 -19.57
CA GLU A 21 6.03 0.25 -18.12
C GLU A 21 5.12 1.23 -17.37
N ILE A 22 5.06 2.49 -17.83
CA ILE A 22 4.13 3.51 -17.31
C ILE A 22 2.68 3.01 -17.37
N SER A 23 2.29 2.40 -18.50
CA SER A 23 0.92 1.91 -18.68
C SER A 23 0.56 0.78 -17.71
N ILE A 24 1.52 -0.11 -17.38
CA ILE A 24 1.33 -1.22 -16.43
C ILE A 24 1.18 -0.66 -15.02
N THR A 25 2.08 0.25 -14.62
CA THR A 25 2.04 0.91 -13.32
C THR A 25 0.74 1.71 -13.15
N ARG A 26 0.33 2.47 -14.17
CA ARG A 26 -0.93 3.22 -14.16
C ARG A 26 -2.15 2.31 -13.99
N ARG A 27 -2.19 1.15 -14.67
CA ARG A 27 -3.29 0.17 -14.49
C ARG A 27 -3.34 -0.37 -13.07
N TYR A 28 -2.19 -0.67 -12.47
CA TYR A 28 -2.13 -1.08 -11.07
C TYR A 28 -2.65 -0.02 -10.11
N PHE A 29 -2.17 1.22 -10.18
CA PHE A 29 -2.66 2.27 -9.30
C PHE A 29 -4.11 2.65 -9.58
N ALA A 30 -4.59 2.53 -10.82
CA ALA A 30 -6.01 2.67 -11.14
C ALA A 30 -6.87 1.60 -10.47
N ASP A 31 -6.45 0.33 -10.49
CA ASP A 31 -7.13 -0.75 -9.77
C ASP A 31 -7.18 -0.45 -8.26
N MET A 32 -6.07 0.02 -7.66
CA MET A 32 -6.03 0.40 -6.24
C MET A 32 -6.94 1.60 -5.94
N LEU A 33 -6.98 2.61 -6.79
CA LEU A 33 -7.86 3.76 -6.63
C LEU A 33 -9.34 3.35 -6.68
N ILE A 34 -9.71 2.44 -7.58
CA ILE A 34 -11.07 1.87 -7.66
C ILE A 34 -11.42 1.16 -6.35
N LEU A 35 -10.51 0.35 -5.82
CA LEU A 35 -10.69 -0.32 -4.53
C LEU A 35 -10.85 0.67 -3.36
N MET A 36 -10.21 1.83 -3.43
CA MET A 36 -10.29 2.88 -2.41
C MET A 36 -11.56 3.73 -2.49
N VAL A 37 -12.31 3.69 -3.59
CA VAL A 37 -13.56 4.47 -3.73
C VAL A 37 -14.54 4.10 -2.62
N VAL A 38 -14.73 2.81 -2.33
CA VAL A 38 -15.70 2.37 -1.32
C VAL A 38 -15.30 2.84 0.10
N PRO A 39 -14.06 2.60 0.58
CA PRO A 39 -13.58 3.19 1.83
C PRO A 39 -13.68 4.73 1.88
N ALA A 40 -13.40 5.42 0.78
CA ALA A 40 -13.47 6.88 0.73
C ALA A 40 -14.92 7.40 0.82
N VAL A 41 -15.87 6.72 0.17
CA VAL A 41 -17.31 7.03 0.27
C VAL A 41 -17.81 6.79 1.69
N MET A 42 -17.38 5.69 2.33
CA MET A 42 -17.72 5.41 3.73
C MET A 42 -17.13 6.47 4.67
N ALA A 43 -15.88 6.90 4.45
CA ALA A 43 -15.28 7.99 5.21
C ALA A 43 -16.08 9.29 5.07
N TRP A 44 -16.57 9.61 3.86
CA TRP A 44 -17.46 10.76 3.65
C TRP A 44 -18.82 10.58 4.33
N TYR A 45 -19.41 9.39 4.28
CA TYR A 45 -20.69 9.10 4.92
C TYR A 45 -20.65 9.34 6.44
N TYR A 46 -19.62 8.85 7.13
CA TYR A 46 -19.51 8.99 8.59
C TYR A 46 -18.99 10.35 9.06
N TYR A 47 -18.01 10.91 8.35
CA TYR A 47 -17.28 12.11 8.81
C TYR A 47 -17.58 13.37 7.98
N GLY A 48 -18.47 13.25 6.99
CA GLY A 48 -18.93 14.34 6.14
C GLY A 48 -17.84 14.99 5.30
N GLY A 49 -18.04 16.26 4.96
CA GLY A 49 -17.14 17.02 4.08
C GLY A 49 -15.72 17.22 4.65
N ARG A 50 -15.50 17.01 5.95
CA ARG A 50 -14.15 17.12 6.54
C ARG A 50 -13.23 16.01 6.06
N ALA A 51 -13.70 14.77 5.97
CA ALA A 51 -12.91 13.66 5.43
C ALA A 51 -12.49 13.94 3.99
N VAL A 52 -13.41 14.45 3.17
CA VAL A 52 -13.12 14.83 1.78
C VAL A 52 -12.05 15.90 1.71
N ARG A 53 -12.11 16.94 2.56
CA ARG A 53 -11.05 17.96 2.64
C ARG A 53 -9.69 17.37 2.99
N LEU A 54 -9.61 16.44 3.95
CA LEU A 54 -8.35 15.77 4.32
C LEU A 54 -7.80 14.92 3.16
N MET A 55 -8.66 14.17 2.47
CA MET A 55 -8.28 13.38 1.30
C MET A 55 -7.73 14.26 0.17
N VAL A 56 -8.46 15.33 -0.18
CA VAL A 56 -8.05 16.27 -1.24
C VAL A 56 -6.72 16.94 -0.89
N LEU A 57 -6.56 17.44 0.34
CA LEU A 57 -5.30 18.09 0.74
C LEU A 57 -4.10 17.14 0.71
N SER A 58 -4.27 15.89 1.13
CA SER A 58 -3.21 14.89 1.08
C SER A 58 -2.83 14.51 -0.35
N VAL A 59 -3.82 14.31 -1.22
CA VAL A 59 -3.60 14.02 -2.65
C VAL A 59 -2.91 15.20 -3.34
N LEU A 60 -3.39 16.42 -3.12
CA LEU A 60 -2.77 17.63 -3.67
C LEU A 60 -1.32 17.76 -3.22
N THR A 61 -1.05 17.57 -1.92
CA THR A 61 0.31 17.63 -1.38
C THR A 61 1.20 16.55 -2.00
N ALA A 62 0.72 15.30 -2.11
CA ALA A 62 1.49 14.22 -2.74
C ALA A 62 1.85 14.53 -4.20
N VAL A 63 0.88 15.03 -4.98
CA VAL A 63 1.09 15.38 -6.40
C VAL A 63 2.04 16.59 -6.53
N LEU A 64 1.87 17.62 -5.70
CA LEU A 64 2.75 18.78 -5.70
C LEU A 64 4.18 18.41 -5.31
N CYS A 65 4.36 17.57 -4.29
CA CYS A 65 5.67 17.07 -3.87
C CYS A 65 6.32 16.20 -4.96
N GLU A 66 5.54 15.38 -5.68
CA GLU A 66 6.08 14.58 -6.79
C GLU A 66 6.48 15.47 -7.96
N ALA A 67 5.66 16.45 -8.33
CA ALA A 67 5.95 17.38 -9.41
C ALA A 67 7.19 18.25 -9.10
N ALA A 68 7.24 18.85 -7.90
CA ALA A 68 8.36 19.66 -7.45
C ALA A 68 9.63 18.83 -7.28
N GLY A 69 9.53 17.65 -6.67
CA GLY A 69 10.66 16.76 -6.47
C GLY A 69 11.22 16.22 -7.79
N SER A 70 10.36 15.90 -8.76
CA SER A 70 10.82 15.45 -10.08
C SER A 70 11.63 16.52 -10.81
N PHE A 71 11.29 17.80 -10.63
CA PHE A 71 12.08 18.92 -11.15
C PHE A 71 13.48 18.98 -10.51
N ILE A 72 13.56 18.79 -9.18
CA ILE A 72 14.82 18.86 -8.42
C ILE A 72 15.74 17.67 -8.76
N PHE A 73 15.20 16.45 -8.77
CA PHE A 73 15.98 15.23 -8.97
C PHE A 73 16.30 14.94 -10.45
N LYS A 74 15.85 15.80 -11.39
CA LYS A 74 15.92 15.56 -12.85
C LYS A 74 15.43 14.17 -13.26
N ALA A 75 14.60 13.56 -12.42
CA ALA A 75 13.94 12.29 -12.69
C ALA A 75 12.79 12.56 -13.66
N GLN A 76 12.47 11.61 -14.54
CA GLN A 76 11.32 11.77 -15.43
C GLN A 76 10.04 11.84 -14.60
N ALA A 77 9.47 13.02 -14.44
CA ALA A 77 8.22 13.21 -13.72
C ALA A 77 7.12 12.33 -14.33
N SER A 78 6.74 11.26 -13.65
CA SER A 78 5.69 10.34 -14.13
C SER A 78 4.40 10.59 -13.36
N VAL A 79 3.94 11.85 -13.35
CA VAL A 79 2.63 12.24 -12.77
C VAL A 79 1.49 11.45 -13.45
N SER A 80 1.73 10.98 -14.68
CA SER A 80 0.85 10.09 -15.45
C SER A 80 0.55 8.75 -14.79
N ASP A 81 1.35 8.31 -13.81
CA ASP A 81 1.31 6.94 -13.29
C ASP A 81 0.27 6.78 -12.17
N LEU A 82 -0.40 7.86 -11.75
CA LEU A 82 -1.40 7.91 -10.66
C LEU A 82 -0.90 7.49 -9.27
N SER A 83 0.39 7.17 -9.18
CA SER A 83 1.02 6.64 -7.97
C SER A 83 1.05 7.65 -6.81
N ALA A 84 1.30 8.94 -7.06
CA ALA A 84 1.19 9.96 -6.00
C ALA A 84 -0.24 10.17 -5.52
N VAL A 85 -1.21 10.12 -6.44
CA VAL A 85 -2.65 10.21 -6.09
C VAL A 85 -3.03 9.06 -5.18
N ALA A 86 -2.67 7.83 -5.58
CA ALA A 86 -2.90 6.65 -4.75
C ALA A 86 -2.21 6.79 -3.38
N THR A 87 -0.93 7.17 -3.36
CA THR A 87 -0.15 7.37 -2.11
C THR A 87 -0.84 8.35 -1.17
N GLY A 88 -1.19 9.55 -1.64
CA GLY A 88 -1.87 10.57 -0.82
C GLY A 88 -3.24 10.09 -0.33
N LEU A 89 -4.00 9.40 -1.19
CA LEU A 89 -5.30 8.85 -0.78
C LEU A 89 -5.13 7.78 0.30
N MET A 90 -4.21 6.82 0.17
CA MET A 90 -3.99 5.81 1.22
C MET A 90 -3.57 6.46 2.53
N THR A 91 -2.64 7.41 2.47
CA THR A 91 -2.14 8.11 3.65
C THR A 91 -3.29 8.83 4.36
N SER A 92 -4.16 9.54 3.64
CA SER A 92 -5.31 10.22 4.24
C SER A 92 -6.36 9.27 4.83
N LEU A 93 -6.64 8.15 4.17
CA LEU A 93 -7.61 7.14 4.64
C LEU A 93 -7.12 6.43 5.91
N CYS A 94 -5.81 6.37 6.13
CA CYS A 94 -5.19 5.86 7.36
C CYS A 94 -5.14 6.88 8.50
N MET A 95 -5.61 8.12 8.30
CA MET A 95 -5.63 9.15 9.34
C MET A 95 -7.01 9.23 10.02
N PRO A 96 -7.07 9.75 11.26
CA PRO A 96 -8.35 10.05 11.89
C PRO A 96 -9.01 11.25 11.22
N ALA A 97 -10.35 11.28 11.15
CA ALA A 97 -11.08 12.40 10.55
C ALA A 97 -10.98 13.70 11.37
N SER A 98 -10.65 13.59 12.65
CA SER A 98 -10.34 14.70 13.57
C SER A 98 -8.94 15.30 13.34
N ALA A 99 -8.05 14.63 12.58
CA ALA A 99 -6.68 15.08 12.35
C ALA A 99 -6.66 16.53 11.87
N PRO A 100 -5.72 17.36 12.36
CA PRO A 100 -5.54 18.70 11.82
C PRO A 100 -5.09 18.60 10.36
N TYR A 101 -5.50 19.56 9.53
CA TYR A 101 -5.31 19.50 8.07
C TYR A 101 -3.86 19.37 7.62
N TYR A 102 -2.90 19.88 8.40
CA TYR A 102 -1.48 19.77 8.09
C TYR A 102 -0.93 18.35 8.28
N LEU A 103 -1.55 17.52 9.12
CA LEU A 103 -1.04 16.19 9.47
C LEU A 103 -0.97 15.25 8.25
N PRO A 104 -2.04 15.05 7.46
CA PRO A 104 -1.96 14.24 6.24
C PRO A 104 -1.10 14.88 5.15
N CYS A 105 -0.93 16.21 5.15
CA CYS A 105 0.00 16.89 4.24
C CYS A 105 1.44 16.50 4.55
N ILE A 106 1.87 16.60 5.82
CA ILE A 106 3.22 16.20 6.26
C ILE A 106 3.46 14.72 5.96
N ALA A 107 2.50 13.84 6.27
CA ALA A 107 2.61 12.41 6.00
C ALA A 107 2.80 12.12 4.50
N SER A 108 2.00 12.76 3.64
CA SER A 108 2.07 12.59 2.18
C SER A 108 3.35 13.19 1.58
N ALA A 109 3.81 14.33 2.11
CA ALA A 109 5.07 14.95 1.71
C ALA A 109 6.25 14.04 2.05
N PHE A 110 6.28 13.46 3.26
CA PHE A 110 7.31 12.50 3.66
C PHE A 110 7.27 11.22 2.81
N ALA A 111 6.07 10.67 2.57
CA ALA A 111 5.88 9.51 1.71
C ALA A 111 6.49 9.72 0.32
N VAL A 112 6.27 10.89 -0.29
CA VAL A 112 6.76 11.17 -1.64
C VAL A 112 8.25 11.58 -1.64
N ILE A 113 8.64 12.55 -0.82
CA ILE A 113 9.99 13.14 -0.84
C ILE A 113 11.04 12.17 -0.31
N VAL A 114 10.72 11.40 0.73
CA VAL A 114 11.71 10.57 1.43
C VAL A 114 11.57 9.10 1.03
N ALA A 115 10.36 8.57 0.97
CA ALA A 115 10.17 7.13 0.75
C ALA A 115 10.07 6.75 -0.74
N LYS A 116 9.72 7.69 -1.62
CA LYS A 116 9.51 7.42 -3.05
C LYS A 116 10.63 7.98 -3.93
N LEU A 117 10.80 9.30 -3.94
CA LEU A 117 11.69 10.00 -4.88
C LEU A 117 13.19 9.63 -4.80
N PRO A 118 13.80 9.34 -3.63
CA PRO A 118 15.22 9.02 -3.56
C PRO A 118 15.59 7.71 -4.26
N PHE A 119 14.61 6.81 -4.38
CA PHE A 119 14.78 5.55 -5.10
C PHE A 119 14.42 5.68 -6.59
N GLY A 120 14.03 6.87 -7.05
CA GLY A 120 13.55 7.14 -8.40
C GLY A 120 12.03 7.35 -8.45
N ASN A 121 11.39 6.89 -9.52
CA ASN A 121 9.95 7.08 -9.70
C ASN A 121 9.13 6.01 -8.97
N ALA A 122 7.81 6.00 -9.19
CA ALA A 122 6.87 4.95 -8.78
C ALA A 122 7.26 3.49 -9.15
N ARG A 123 8.37 3.31 -9.88
CA ARG A 123 8.82 2.03 -10.41
C ARG A 123 9.97 1.40 -9.62
N SER A 124 10.54 2.10 -8.64
CA SER A 124 11.78 1.69 -7.97
C SER A 124 11.84 1.94 -6.46
N HIS A 125 10.71 2.22 -5.80
CA HIS A 125 10.71 2.38 -4.33
C HIS A 125 10.98 1.06 -3.61
N MET A 126 11.80 1.09 -2.56
CA MET A 126 12.13 -0.07 -1.73
C MET A 126 11.11 -0.32 -0.61
N PHE A 127 10.32 0.70 -0.28
CA PHE A 127 9.31 0.65 0.78
C PHE A 127 8.00 1.22 0.25
N THR A 128 6.88 0.69 0.73
CA THR A 128 5.55 1.23 0.43
C THR A 128 5.49 2.70 0.89
N PRO A 129 5.40 3.68 -0.02
CA PRO A 129 5.56 5.09 0.35
C PRO A 129 4.51 5.58 1.34
N ALA A 130 3.24 5.18 1.14
CA ALA A 130 2.14 5.57 2.02
C ALA A 130 2.36 5.07 3.46
N ALA A 131 2.80 3.83 3.63
CA ALA A 131 3.10 3.25 4.94
C ALA A 131 4.26 3.98 5.62
N ALA A 132 5.30 4.39 4.88
CA ALA A 132 6.41 5.17 5.40
C ALA A 132 5.97 6.56 5.88
N GLY A 133 5.09 7.24 5.12
CA GLY A 133 4.48 8.51 5.53
C GLY A 133 3.69 8.41 6.83
N ILE A 134 2.87 7.35 6.95
CA ILE A 134 2.08 7.09 8.17
C ILE A 134 3.01 6.76 9.34
N ALA A 135 3.99 5.88 9.14
CA ALA A 135 4.98 5.54 10.17
C ALA A 135 5.72 6.77 10.71
N PHE A 136 6.09 7.71 9.84
CA PHE A 136 6.72 8.97 10.24
C PHE A 136 5.83 9.81 11.16
N VAL A 137 4.59 10.09 10.75
CA VAL A 137 3.69 10.89 11.59
C VAL A 137 3.24 10.17 12.86
N THR A 138 3.17 8.84 12.84
CA THR A 138 2.92 8.03 14.05
C THR A 138 4.04 8.18 15.07
N ILE A 139 5.29 8.28 14.63
CA ILE A 139 6.44 8.50 15.53
C ILE A 139 6.49 9.96 16.00
N CYS A 140 6.32 10.91 15.08
CA CYS A 140 6.50 12.34 15.40
C CYS A 140 5.30 12.94 16.14
N MET A 141 4.08 12.47 15.88
CA MET A 141 2.83 13.07 16.38
C MET A 141 1.78 12.00 16.74
N PRO A 142 2.10 11.03 17.63
CA PRO A 142 1.20 9.92 17.96
C PRO A 142 -0.14 10.40 18.52
N ASP A 143 -0.13 11.42 19.37
CA ASP A 143 -1.34 11.99 19.99
C ASP A 143 -2.35 12.51 18.95
N LYS A 144 -1.88 12.91 17.77
CA LYS A 144 -2.74 13.39 16.68
C LYS A 144 -3.21 12.24 15.80
N VAL A 145 -2.35 11.26 15.52
CA VAL A 145 -2.68 10.11 14.67
C VAL A 145 -3.69 9.17 15.35
N PHE A 146 -3.61 9.01 16.67
CA PHE A 146 -4.49 8.10 17.41
C PHE A 146 -5.71 8.80 18.06
N SER A 147 -5.98 10.06 17.70
CA SER A 147 -7.10 10.83 18.25
C SER A 147 -8.42 10.62 17.50
N TYR A 148 -8.95 9.40 17.47
CA TYR A 148 -10.16 9.11 16.68
C TYR A 148 -11.43 9.78 17.22
N PRO A 149 -12.32 10.28 16.36
CA PRO A 149 -13.62 10.78 16.78
C PRO A 149 -14.57 9.63 17.17
N ALA A 150 -15.34 9.81 18.24
CA ALA A 150 -16.37 8.89 18.65
C ALA A 150 -17.54 8.85 17.65
N MET A 151 -18.04 7.66 17.35
CA MET A 151 -19.25 7.45 16.56
C MET A 151 -20.46 7.44 17.51
N LEU A 152 -21.41 8.35 17.34
CA LEU A 152 -22.67 8.32 18.10
C LEU A 152 -23.62 7.27 17.48
N SER A 153 -24.40 6.59 18.32
CA SER A 153 -25.31 5.49 17.96
C SER A 153 -26.42 5.86 16.95
N SER A 154 -26.57 7.14 16.59
CA SER A 154 -27.52 7.61 15.58
C SER A 154 -26.90 7.82 14.19
N GLY A 155 -25.70 7.29 13.92
CA GLY A 155 -25.07 7.32 12.59
C GLY A 155 -24.59 8.71 12.14
N THR A 156 -24.89 9.75 12.91
CA THR A 156 -24.36 11.10 12.74
C THR A 156 -23.27 11.30 13.77
N THR A 157 -22.05 11.59 13.30
CA THR A 157 -21.02 12.14 14.18
C THR A 157 -21.57 13.41 14.83
N ALA A 158 -21.24 13.65 16.11
CA ALA A 158 -21.50 14.93 16.77
C ALA A 158 -20.63 16.02 16.11
N VAL A 159 -20.97 16.39 14.87
CA VAL A 159 -20.52 17.62 14.23
C VAL A 159 -21.55 18.66 14.61
N SER A 160 -21.58 19.01 15.89
CA SER A 160 -22.12 20.30 16.29
C SER A 160 -20.97 21.29 16.26
N GLY A 161 -21.19 22.43 15.60
CA GLY A 161 -20.16 23.38 15.22
C GLY A 161 -19.23 23.81 16.37
N GLY A 162 -18.00 24.14 15.99
CA GLY A 162 -17.04 24.81 16.85
C GLY A 162 -16.22 23.88 17.76
N GLN A 163 -15.06 23.42 17.25
CA GLN A 163 -13.89 23.03 18.06
C GLN A 163 -14.07 21.90 19.09
N GLY A 164 -14.52 20.71 18.69
CA GLY A 164 -14.33 19.53 19.54
C GLY A 164 -14.91 18.25 18.97
N PHE A 165 -14.05 17.27 18.68
CA PHE A 165 -14.49 15.88 18.53
C PHE A 165 -14.50 15.25 19.92
N PHE A 166 -15.54 14.47 20.23
CA PHE A 166 -15.47 13.58 21.38
C PHE A 166 -14.45 12.48 21.07
N PRO A 167 -13.45 12.25 21.93
CA PRO A 167 -12.46 11.20 21.69
C PRO A 167 -13.14 9.84 21.80
N GLY A 168 -13.03 9.05 20.73
CA GLY A 168 -13.48 7.67 20.68
C GLY A 168 -12.31 6.71 20.92
N THR A 169 -12.60 5.58 21.54
CA THR A 169 -11.61 4.50 21.74
C THR A 169 -11.63 3.56 20.54
N SER A 170 -10.46 3.32 19.94
CA SER A 170 -10.32 2.41 18.81
C SER A 170 -10.31 0.95 19.27
N ILE A 171 -10.75 0.01 18.42
CA ILE A 171 -10.68 -1.43 18.72
C ILE A 171 -9.22 -1.85 18.98
N ALA A 172 -8.28 -1.28 18.21
CA ALA A 172 -6.86 -1.56 18.37
C ALA A 172 -6.33 -1.11 19.75
N TYR A 173 -6.76 0.06 20.23
CA TYR A 173 -6.46 0.55 21.59
C TYR A 173 -7.10 -0.33 22.68
N MET A 174 -8.35 -0.74 22.52
CA MET A 174 -9.00 -1.65 23.48
C MET A 174 -8.23 -2.97 23.61
N LEU A 175 -7.77 -3.52 22.48
CA LEU A 175 -6.98 -4.76 22.44
C LEU A 175 -5.57 -4.59 23.04
N SER A 176 -4.96 -3.41 22.95
CA SER A 176 -3.64 -3.16 23.55
C SER A 176 -3.71 -3.06 25.07
N GLN A 177 -4.82 -2.56 25.62
CA GLN A 177 -5.03 -2.42 27.06
C GLN A 177 -5.33 -3.74 27.79
N LYS A 178 -5.47 -4.86 27.06
CA LYS A 178 -5.79 -6.21 27.61
C LYS A 178 -7.03 -6.24 28.52
N ASN A 179 -7.85 -5.18 28.48
CA ASN A 179 -9.06 -5.08 29.25
C ASN A 179 -10.20 -5.49 28.33
N SER A 180 -10.97 -6.49 28.76
CA SER A 180 -11.99 -7.13 27.93
C SER A 180 -12.90 -6.08 27.32
N VAL A 181 -13.04 -6.10 25.99
CA VAL A 181 -14.19 -5.47 25.32
C VAL A 181 -15.42 -6.06 26.01
N GLY A 182 -16.08 -5.27 26.87
CA GLY A 182 -17.25 -5.75 27.61
C GLY A 182 -18.23 -6.34 26.60
N THR A 183 -18.76 -7.52 26.91
CA THR A 183 -19.59 -8.37 26.02
C THR A 183 -20.80 -7.70 25.37
N GLY A 184 -21.16 -6.47 25.76
CA GLY A 184 -22.25 -5.68 25.19
C GLY A 184 -21.86 -4.31 24.62
N LEU A 185 -20.56 -3.97 24.52
CA LEU A 185 -20.12 -2.63 24.08
C LEU A 185 -19.99 -2.46 22.56
N LEU A 186 -19.72 -3.53 21.81
CA LEU A 186 -19.53 -3.47 20.36
C LEU A 186 -20.32 -4.56 19.65
N ASN A 187 -21.27 -4.16 18.82
CA ASN A 187 -22.02 -5.07 17.95
C ASN A 187 -21.13 -5.50 16.78
N TYR A 188 -21.14 -6.78 16.42
CA TYR A 188 -20.42 -7.30 15.24
C TYR A 188 -20.82 -6.57 13.95
N VAL A 189 -22.09 -6.21 13.84
CA VAL A 189 -22.60 -5.45 12.68
C VAL A 189 -21.96 -4.07 12.62
N ASP A 190 -21.79 -3.40 13.76
CA ASP A 190 -21.16 -2.07 13.82
C ASP A 190 -19.69 -2.14 13.40
N VAL A 191 -18.97 -3.19 13.81
CA VAL A 191 -17.58 -3.44 13.40
C VAL A 191 -17.48 -3.74 11.90
N LEU A 192 -18.44 -4.49 11.34
CA LEU A 192 -18.46 -4.84 9.92
C LEU A 192 -18.78 -3.64 9.02
N VAL A 193 -19.79 -2.85 9.40
CA VAL A 193 -20.23 -1.67 8.64
C VAL A 193 -19.24 -0.51 8.83
N GLY A 194 -18.52 -0.46 9.94
CA GLY A 194 -17.51 0.55 10.24
C GLY A 194 -18.02 1.68 11.15
N SER A 195 -19.10 1.45 11.89
CA SER A 195 -19.65 2.33 12.93
C SER A 195 -18.81 2.29 14.21
N VAL A 196 -17.48 2.28 14.07
CA VAL A 196 -16.51 2.19 15.16
C VAL A 196 -15.45 3.27 15.02
N SER A 197 -14.86 3.69 16.14
CA SER A 197 -13.81 4.72 16.13
C SER A 197 -12.51 4.12 15.57
N GLY A 198 -11.91 4.77 14.57
CA GLY A 198 -10.68 4.30 13.95
C GLY A 198 -10.27 5.12 12.73
N PRO A 199 -9.22 4.69 12.00
CA PRO A 199 -8.77 5.36 10.79
C PRO A 199 -9.88 5.40 9.75
N MET A 200 -10.12 6.56 9.14
CA MET A 200 -11.38 6.83 8.45
C MET A 200 -11.70 5.89 7.27
N GLY A 201 -10.67 5.32 6.63
CA GLY A 201 -10.82 4.34 5.55
C GLY A 201 -10.53 2.90 5.95
N ALA A 202 -10.18 2.62 7.21
CA ALA A 202 -9.87 1.28 7.69
C ALA A 202 -11.00 0.63 8.51
N THR A 203 -11.98 1.43 8.96
CA THR A 203 -13.08 0.95 9.82
C THR A 203 -14.09 0.07 9.10
N CYS A 204 -14.37 0.33 7.81
CA CYS A 204 -15.37 -0.43 7.06
C CYS A 204 -14.82 -1.78 6.59
N SER A 205 -14.94 -2.80 7.47
CA SER A 205 -14.38 -4.13 7.22
C SER A 205 -15.03 -4.83 6.02
N ILE A 206 -16.34 -4.65 5.79
CA ILE A 206 -17.04 -5.21 4.61
C ILE A 206 -16.42 -4.69 3.31
N ALA A 207 -16.17 -3.37 3.23
CA ALA A 207 -15.56 -2.77 2.04
C ALA A 207 -14.16 -3.36 1.78
N LEU A 208 -13.37 -3.56 2.84
CA LEU A 208 -12.02 -4.11 2.72
C LEU A 208 -12.02 -5.61 2.38
N PHE A 209 -12.95 -6.40 2.91
CA PHE A 209 -13.14 -7.80 2.46
C PHE A 209 -13.59 -7.88 1.00
N GLY A 210 -14.47 -6.97 0.57
CA GLY A 210 -14.84 -6.84 -0.84
C GLY A 210 -13.64 -6.48 -1.72
N ALA A 211 -12.77 -5.59 -1.25
CA ALA A 211 -11.53 -5.24 -1.94
C ALA A 211 -10.56 -6.44 -2.00
N LEU A 212 -10.46 -7.23 -0.92
CA LEU A 212 -9.67 -8.46 -0.89
C LEU A 212 -10.21 -9.50 -1.90
N LEU A 213 -11.53 -9.65 -2.03
CA LEU A 213 -12.15 -10.52 -3.02
C LEU A 213 -11.90 -10.05 -4.46
N PHE A 214 -11.97 -8.74 -4.70
CA PHE A 214 -11.62 -8.17 -6.00
C PHE A 214 -10.17 -8.46 -6.38
N LEU A 215 -9.23 -8.38 -5.42
CA LEU A 215 -7.84 -8.76 -5.64
C LEU A 215 -7.70 -10.25 -6.00
N ALA A 216 -8.52 -11.13 -5.43
CA ALA A 216 -8.50 -12.56 -5.76
C ALA A 216 -8.73 -12.81 -7.26
N VAL A 217 -9.64 -12.03 -7.87
CA VAL A 217 -10.01 -12.18 -9.29
C VAL A 217 -9.02 -11.46 -10.21
N ARG A 218 -8.69 -10.20 -9.90
CA ARG A 218 -7.89 -9.33 -10.80
C ARG A 218 -6.38 -9.49 -10.62
N ARG A 219 -5.92 -9.83 -9.41
CA ARG A 219 -4.50 -9.82 -9.01
C ARG A 219 -4.16 -10.99 -8.08
N PRO A 220 -4.20 -12.24 -8.56
CA PRO A 220 -4.03 -13.44 -7.72
C PRO A 220 -2.68 -13.49 -6.99
N LYS A 221 -1.61 -12.91 -7.57
CA LYS A 221 -0.29 -12.82 -6.91
C LYS A 221 -0.35 -12.00 -5.62
N ASN A 222 -1.07 -10.87 -5.65
CA ASN A 222 -1.21 -9.96 -4.52
C ASN A 222 -2.11 -10.57 -3.45
N PHE A 223 -3.18 -11.23 -3.89
CA PHE A 223 -4.10 -11.94 -3.01
C PHE A 223 -3.40 -13.01 -2.16
N THR A 224 -2.46 -13.78 -2.71
CA THR A 224 -1.69 -14.78 -1.94
C THR A 224 -0.98 -14.16 -0.74
N VAL A 225 -0.36 -12.98 -0.90
CA VAL A 225 0.36 -12.30 0.18
C VAL A 225 -0.61 -11.80 1.25
N SER A 226 -1.70 -11.14 0.83
CA SER A 226 -2.73 -10.62 1.75
C SER A 226 -3.35 -11.73 2.60
N VAL A 227 -3.72 -12.86 1.97
CA VAL A 227 -4.32 -14.00 2.70
C VAL A 227 -3.30 -14.65 3.63
N SER A 228 -2.04 -14.81 3.21
CA SER A 228 -1.02 -15.37 4.09
C SER A 228 -0.76 -14.50 5.32
N PHE A 229 -0.75 -13.18 5.14
CA PHE A 229 -0.66 -12.21 6.23
C PHE A 229 -1.85 -12.34 7.19
N LEU A 230 -3.08 -12.28 6.67
CA LEU A 230 -4.30 -12.38 7.47
C LEU A 230 -4.42 -13.73 8.19
N ALA A 231 -4.03 -14.83 7.55
CA ALA A 231 -4.04 -16.17 8.14
C ALA A 231 -3.12 -16.26 9.35
N VAL A 232 -1.90 -15.70 9.27
CA VAL A 232 -0.99 -15.68 10.42
C VAL A 232 -1.51 -14.77 11.53
N CYS A 233 -2.05 -13.60 11.21
CA CYS A 233 -2.69 -12.73 12.19
C CYS A 233 -3.86 -13.44 12.91
N PHE A 234 -4.70 -14.16 12.16
CA PHE A 234 -5.81 -14.94 12.70
C PHE A 234 -5.33 -16.06 13.64
N ILE A 235 -4.36 -16.87 13.19
CA ILE A 235 -3.81 -17.99 13.98
C ILE A 235 -3.17 -17.46 15.26
N TYR A 236 -2.39 -16.39 15.18
CA TYR A 236 -1.78 -15.78 16.37
C TYR A 236 -2.86 -15.31 17.36
N ALA A 237 -3.91 -14.65 16.88
CA ALA A 237 -5.00 -14.16 17.72
C ALA A 237 -5.81 -15.29 18.38
N LEU A 238 -5.90 -16.47 17.74
CA LEU A 238 -6.50 -17.66 18.34
C LEU A 238 -5.62 -18.28 19.43
N LEU A 239 -4.29 -18.31 19.22
CA LEU A 239 -3.32 -18.84 20.19
C LEU A 239 -3.21 -17.93 21.42
N PHE A 240 -3.17 -16.62 21.21
CA PHE A 240 -2.98 -15.59 22.23
C PHE A 240 -4.19 -14.63 22.26
N PRO A 241 -5.37 -15.09 22.70
CA PRO A 241 -6.55 -14.24 22.76
C PRO A 241 -6.35 -13.10 23.76
N ARG A 242 -6.72 -11.89 23.34
CA ARG A 242 -6.66 -10.68 24.18
C ARG A 242 -8.03 -10.27 24.72
N VAL A 243 -9.09 -10.87 24.19
CA VAL A 243 -10.47 -10.68 24.63
C VAL A 243 -10.91 -11.91 25.43
N LEU A 244 -11.49 -11.70 26.62
CA LEU A 244 -11.88 -12.78 27.54
C LEU A 244 -13.13 -13.55 27.07
N THR A 245 -13.90 -12.96 26.16
CA THR A 245 -15.24 -13.42 25.73
C THR A 245 -15.20 -14.55 24.70
N GLY A 246 -14.01 -14.93 24.22
CA GLY A 246 -13.80 -16.07 23.33
C GLY A 246 -12.67 -15.86 22.33
N ARG A 247 -11.99 -16.94 21.96
CA ARG A 247 -10.86 -16.93 21.01
C ARG A 247 -11.25 -16.39 19.63
N PHE A 248 -12.39 -16.84 19.10
CA PHE A 248 -12.88 -16.40 17.80
C PHE A 248 -13.28 -14.93 17.79
N VAL A 249 -13.88 -14.43 18.88
CA VAL A 249 -14.23 -13.01 19.03
C VAL A 249 -12.96 -12.17 19.07
N SER A 250 -11.95 -12.61 19.82
CA SER A 250 -10.65 -11.96 19.84
C SER A 250 -10.03 -11.89 18.45
N ALA A 251 -10.04 -12.99 17.70
CA ALA A 251 -9.47 -13.04 16.35
C ALA A 251 -10.24 -12.16 15.34
N PHE A 252 -11.56 -12.10 15.45
CA PHE A 252 -12.39 -11.24 14.62
C PHE A 252 -12.11 -9.75 14.87
N MET A 253 -12.09 -9.34 16.15
CA MET A 253 -11.78 -7.97 16.54
C MET A 253 -10.34 -7.58 16.17
N GLU A 254 -9.42 -8.54 16.20
CA GLU A 254 -8.04 -8.33 15.79
C GLU A 254 -7.92 -8.01 14.30
N ILE A 255 -8.59 -8.79 13.44
CA ILE A 255 -8.55 -8.60 11.99
C ILE A 255 -9.24 -7.28 11.60
N CYS A 256 -10.41 -7.01 12.18
CA CYS A 256 -11.19 -5.81 11.89
C CYS A 256 -10.68 -4.56 12.64
N GLY A 257 -9.63 -4.70 13.44
CA GLY A 257 -9.12 -3.64 14.30
C GLY A 257 -8.02 -2.81 13.63
N GLY A 258 -8.15 -1.49 13.71
CA GLY A 258 -7.13 -0.56 13.22
C GLY A 258 -6.92 -0.65 11.71
N MET A 259 -5.66 -0.55 11.28
CA MET A 259 -5.24 -0.59 9.87
C MET A 259 -4.83 -1.99 9.40
N LEU A 260 -5.06 -3.05 10.18
CA LEU A 260 -4.56 -4.39 9.85
C LEU A 260 -5.13 -4.89 8.50
N LEU A 261 -6.45 -4.90 8.38
CA LEU A 261 -7.13 -5.34 7.16
C LEU A 261 -6.82 -4.39 5.98
N PHE A 262 -6.79 -3.08 6.23
CA PHE A 262 -6.44 -2.08 5.22
C PHE A 262 -5.01 -2.31 4.67
N SER A 263 -4.04 -2.52 5.55
CA SER A 263 -2.64 -2.77 5.19
C SER A 263 -2.49 -4.06 4.39
N SER A 264 -3.26 -5.09 4.73
CA SER A 264 -3.27 -6.36 3.99
C SER A 264 -3.69 -6.19 2.54
N VAL A 265 -4.62 -5.27 2.25
CA VAL A 265 -5.18 -5.02 0.91
C VAL A 265 -4.37 -3.99 0.13
N PHE A 266 -3.82 -2.96 0.78
CA PHE A 266 -3.22 -1.81 0.09
C PHE A 266 -1.71 -1.66 0.28
N PHE A 267 -1.13 -2.10 1.39
CA PHE A 267 0.31 -1.92 1.65
C PHE A 267 1.14 -3.15 1.30
N LEU A 268 0.67 -4.36 1.65
CA LEU A 268 1.36 -5.61 1.33
C LEU A 268 1.23 -6.02 -0.15
N THR A 269 0.31 -5.41 -0.89
CA THR A 269 -0.04 -5.78 -2.28
C THR A 269 0.69 -4.96 -3.33
N ASP A 270 1.74 -4.24 -2.92
CA ASP A 270 2.56 -3.43 -3.79
C ASP A 270 3.35 -4.29 -4.79
N ASP A 271 2.97 -4.25 -6.07
CA ASP A 271 3.49 -5.14 -7.12
C ASP A 271 5.02 -5.10 -7.26
N LYS A 272 5.67 -4.00 -6.84
CA LYS A 272 7.14 -3.87 -6.87
C LYS A 272 7.84 -4.54 -5.70
N LEU A 273 7.15 -4.70 -4.58
CA LEU A 273 7.70 -5.25 -3.33
C LEU A 273 7.34 -6.73 -3.15
N LEU A 274 6.59 -7.32 -4.08
CA LEU A 274 6.22 -8.72 -4.01
C LEU A 274 7.36 -9.66 -4.46
N PRO A 275 7.67 -10.71 -3.67
CA PRO A 275 8.58 -11.77 -4.11
C PRO A 275 8.14 -12.47 -5.40
N LYS A 276 9.11 -13.02 -6.13
CA LYS A 276 8.85 -13.63 -7.44
C LYS A 276 8.17 -15.01 -7.34
N SER A 277 8.57 -15.81 -6.37
CA SER A 277 8.07 -17.19 -6.15
C SER A 277 6.79 -17.21 -5.33
N PHE A 278 5.90 -18.16 -5.63
CA PHE A 278 4.68 -18.42 -4.87
C PHE A 278 4.96 -18.74 -3.39
N TYR A 279 5.94 -19.61 -3.11
CA TYR A 279 6.31 -19.94 -1.73
C TYR A 279 6.92 -18.75 -0.99
N SER A 280 7.76 -17.97 -1.68
CA SER A 280 8.33 -16.74 -1.11
C SER A 280 7.25 -15.73 -0.74
N ARG A 281 6.17 -15.62 -1.53
CA ARG A 281 5.02 -14.75 -1.22
C ARG A 281 4.30 -15.17 0.05
N ILE A 282 4.09 -16.48 0.25
CA ILE A 282 3.50 -17.01 1.48
C ILE A 282 4.43 -16.73 2.65
N CYS A 283 5.71 -17.08 2.56
CA CYS A 283 6.68 -16.81 3.62
C CYS A 283 6.79 -15.32 3.97
N TYR A 284 6.76 -14.45 2.95
CA TYR A 284 6.78 -13.00 3.11
C TYR A 284 5.53 -12.49 3.85
N GLY A 285 4.33 -12.87 3.40
CA GLY A 285 3.09 -12.49 4.07
C GLY A 285 3.01 -13.04 5.49
N ALA A 286 3.45 -14.28 5.70
CA ALA A 286 3.51 -14.91 7.02
C ALA A 286 4.48 -14.18 7.96
N ALA A 287 5.67 -13.82 7.49
CA ALA A 287 6.63 -13.06 8.27
C ALA A 287 6.10 -11.66 8.63
N ALA A 288 5.51 -10.95 7.67
CA ALA A 288 4.86 -9.66 7.92
C ALA A 288 3.73 -9.76 8.94
N GLY A 289 2.90 -10.82 8.86
CA GLY A 289 1.80 -11.07 9.79
C GLY A 289 2.29 -11.37 11.20
N LEU A 290 3.34 -12.18 11.31
CA LEU A 290 3.97 -12.50 12.59
C LEU A 290 4.59 -11.25 13.23
N MET A 291 5.35 -10.45 12.46
CA MET A 291 5.92 -9.19 12.96
C MET A 291 4.82 -8.22 13.40
N CYS A 292 3.74 -8.10 12.62
CA CYS A 292 2.59 -7.27 12.96
C CYS A 292 2.00 -7.69 14.31
N MET A 293 1.75 -8.99 14.52
CA MET A 293 1.16 -9.47 15.77
C MET A 293 2.07 -9.32 16.98
N ILE A 294 3.37 -9.55 16.82
CA ILE A 294 4.37 -9.31 17.88
C ILE A 294 4.38 -7.83 18.26
N MET A 295 4.39 -6.94 17.27
CA MET A 295 4.38 -5.50 17.53
C MET A 295 3.03 -5.02 18.10
N ARG A 296 1.92 -5.69 17.79
CA ARG A 296 0.60 -5.36 18.38
C ARG A 296 0.45 -5.82 19.82
N SER A 297 1.19 -6.85 20.25
CA SER A 297 1.13 -7.37 21.61
C SER A 297 2.15 -6.73 22.56
N VAL A 298 3.34 -6.36 22.06
CA VAL A 298 4.45 -5.81 22.86
C VAL A 298 4.73 -4.34 22.55
N GLY A 299 4.30 -3.84 21.39
CA GLY A 299 4.60 -2.48 20.95
C GLY A 299 3.89 -1.38 21.75
N LYS A 300 4.46 -0.17 21.68
CA LYS A 300 3.94 1.03 22.36
C LYS A 300 2.76 1.67 21.64
N PHE A 301 2.67 1.49 20.32
CA PHE A 301 1.63 2.10 19.49
C PHE A 301 0.42 1.17 19.39
N GLU A 302 -0.78 1.72 19.49
CA GLU A 302 -2.03 0.95 19.33
C GLU A 302 -2.17 0.31 17.95
N ASP A 303 -1.59 0.96 16.93
CA ASP A 303 -1.47 0.41 15.58
C ASP A 303 -0.02 0.35 15.14
N SER A 304 0.46 -0.88 14.90
CA SER A 304 1.83 -1.17 14.53
C SER A 304 1.97 -1.84 13.17
N THR A 305 0.86 -2.04 12.44
CA THR A 305 0.88 -2.77 11.17
C THR A 305 1.77 -2.09 10.13
N VAL A 306 1.76 -0.76 10.05
CA VAL A 306 2.60 0.00 9.11
C VAL A 306 4.09 -0.25 9.32
N PHE A 307 4.55 -0.35 10.57
CA PHE A 307 5.96 -0.64 10.86
C PHE A 307 6.34 -2.07 10.49
N ALA A 308 5.45 -3.03 10.77
CA ALA A 308 5.68 -4.42 10.39
C ALA A 308 5.77 -4.59 8.87
N VAL A 309 4.94 -3.87 8.10
CA VAL A 309 5.00 -3.87 6.63
C VAL A 309 6.33 -3.29 6.14
N LEU A 310 6.79 -2.18 6.71
CA LEU A 310 8.06 -1.56 6.31
C LEU A 310 9.26 -2.48 6.63
N LEU A 311 9.24 -3.15 7.78
CA LEU A 311 10.26 -4.15 8.12
C LEU A 311 10.22 -5.34 7.16
N ALA A 312 9.03 -5.84 6.83
CA ALA A 312 8.86 -6.93 5.87
C ALA A 312 9.39 -6.54 4.49
N ASN A 313 9.08 -5.33 4.00
CA ASN A 313 9.57 -4.80 2.72
C ASN A 313 11.10 -4.86 2.63
N GLY A 314 11.82 -4.55 3.72
CA GLY A 314 13.28 -4.67 3.78
C GLY A 314 13.80 -6.11 3.64
N LEU A 315 12.98 -7.10 4.00
CA LEU A 315 13.32 -8.53 3.95
C LEU A 315 12.96 -9.20 2.62
N VAL A 316 12.31 -8.51 1.68
CA VAL A 316 11.90 -9.06 0.38
C VAL A 316 13.08 -9.72 -0.35
N THR A 317 14.24 -9.08 -0.35
CA THR A 317 15.47 -9.59 -0.99
C THR A 317 15.97 -10.91 -0.39
N ALA A 318 15.71 -11.16 0.90
CA ALA A 318 16.04 -12.42 1.54
C ALA A 318 15.08 -13.55 1.09
N PHE A 319 13.78 -13.24 0.94
CA PHE A 319 12.79 -14.21 0.46
C PHE A 319 12.94 -14.58 -1.02
N ASP A 320 13.50 -13.68 -1.83
CA ASP A 320 13.77 -13.95 -3.25
C ASP A 320 14.87 -15.02 -3.48
N LYS A 321 15.67 -15.36 -2.44
CA LYS A 321 16.66 -16.45 -2.51
C LYS A 321 16.04 -17.85 -2.42
N LEU A 322 14.76 -17.96 -2.06
CA LEU A 322 14.06 -19.25 -1.96
C LEU A 322 13.86 -19.88 -3.36
N PRO A 323 13.87 -21.22 -3.45
CA PRO A 323 13.81 -21.90 -4.73
C PRO A 323 12.49 -21.61 -5.49
N LEU A 324 12.62 -21.34 -6.78
CA LEU A 324 11.49 -21.22 -7.71
C LEU A 324 10.83 -22.59 -7.92
N THR A 325 9.50 -22.58 -8.06
CA THR A 325 8.71 -23.76 -8.42
C THR A 325 9.03 -24.20 -9.85
N LYS A 326 8.88 -25.49 -10.19
CA LYS A 326 9.14 -26.00 -11.56
C LYS A 326 8.44 -25.18 -12.65
N ARG A 327 7.16 -24.83 -12.43
CA ARG A 327 6.37 -23.97 -13.34
C ARG A 327 6.97 -22.57 -13.50
N GLU A 328 7.46 -21.98 -12.42
CA GLU A 328 8.06 -20.64 -12.43
C GLU A 328 9.43 -20.66 -13.13
N ARG A 329 10.22 -21.72 -12.94
CA ARG A 329 11.48 -21.91 -13.68
C ARG A 329 11.24 -21.99 -15.18
N HIS A 330 10.20 -22.71 -15.63
CA HIS A 330 9.87 -22.79 -17.05
C HIS A 330 9.43 -21.43 -17.62
N LEU A 331 8.65 -20.65 -16.87
CA LEU A 331 8.24 -19.30 -17.27
C LEU A 331 9.44 -18.35 -17.37
N VAL A 332 10.32 -18.35 -16.38
CA VAL A 332 11.55 -17.54 -16.38
C VAL A 332 12.49 -17.97 -17.50
N ALA A 333 12.63 -19.28 -17.74
CA ALA A 333 13.44 -19.80 -18.84
C ALA A 333 12.87 -19.37 -20.21
N ALA A 334 11.56 -19.43 -20.39
CA ALA A 334 10.90 -18.97 -21.62
C ALA A 334 11.04 -17.46 -21.83
N GLU A 335 10.93 -16.66 -20.76
CA GLU A 335 11.15 -15.21 -20.83
C GLU A 335 12.60 -14.88 -21.16
N ASN A 336 13.56 -15.53 -20.49
CA ASN A 336 14.98 -15.37 -20.79
C ASN A 336 15.33 -15.80 -22.22
N ALA A 337 14.69 -16.85 -22.74
CA ALA A 337 14.88 -17.29 -24.12
C ALA A 337 14.38 -16.24 -25.11
N LYS A 338 13.22 -15.62 -24.86
CA LYS A 338 12.70 -14.51 -25.69
C LYS A 338 13.62 -13.30 -25.66
N VAL A 339 14.13 -12.92 -24.49
CA VAL A 339 15.07 -11.81 -24.35
C VAL A 339 16.37 -12.11 -25.10
N ARG A 340 16.88 -13.34 -25.01
CA ARG A 340 18.09 -13.77 -25.75
C ARG A 340 17.87 -13.76 -27.26
N ALA A 341 16.72 -14.24 -27.74
CA ALA A 341 16.38 -14.18 -29.16
C ALA A 341 16.31 -12.73 -29.66
N ALA A 342 15.57 -11.86 -28.95
CA ALA A 342 15.49 -10.44 -29.30
C ALA A 342 16.86 -9.72 -29.24
N LEU A 343 17.76 -10.16 -28.36
CA LEU A 343 19.13 -9.63 -28.32
C LEU A 343 19.95 -10.13 -29.51
N ALA A 344 19.80 -11.39 -29.91
CA ALA A 344 20.47 -11.97 -31.07
C ALA A 344 20.05 -11.25 -32.36
N ASP A 345 18.75 -11.03 -32.57
CA ASP A 345 18.22 -10.30 -33.72
C ASP A 345 18.82 -8.88 -33.82
N LYS A 346 18.94 -8.18 -32.68
CA LYS A 346 19.58 -6.85 -32.61
C LYS A 346 21.07 -6.87 -32.91
N LEU A 347 21.76 -7.96 -32.57
CA LEU A 347 23.19 -8.12 -32.87
C LEU A 347 23.40 -8.41 -34.35
N GLU A 348 22.53 -9.22 -34.97
CA GLU A 348 22.54 -9.48 -36.41
C GLU A 348 22.23 -8.21 -37.23
N GLU A 349 21.22 -7.43 -36.81
CA GLU A 349 20.88 -6.16 -37.45
C GLU A 349 22.06 -5.18 -37.41
N LYS A 350 22.72 -5.04 -36.25
CA LYS A 350 23.95 -4.23 -36.12
C LYS A 350 25.11 -4.76 -36.95
N ALA A 351 25.25 -6.07 -37.10
CA ALA A 351 26.30 -6.67 -37.92
C ALA A 351 26.08 -6.37 -39.42
N LEU A 352 24.83 -6.39 -39.88
CA LEU A 352 24.44 -6.04 -41.25
C LEU A 352 24.63 -4.55 -41.56
N GLU A 353 24.33 -3.65 -40.61
CA GLU A 353 24.59 -2.21 -40.75
C GLU A 353 26.11 -1.93 -40.85
N ASN A 354 26.92 -2.55 -40.00
CA ASN A 354 28.38 -2.38 -40.03
C ASN A 354 29.03 -2.96 -41.30
N GLY A 355 28.50 -4.07 -41.84
CA GLY A 355 28.98 -4.67 -43.09
C GLY A 355 28.71 -3.81 -44.33
N LYS A 356 27.63 -3.03 -44.35
CA LYS A 356 27.31 -2.10 -45.45
C LYS A 356 28.17 -0.84 -45.41
N GLY A 357 28.43 -0.27 -44.23
CA GLY A 357 29.30 0.91 -44.08
C GLY A 357 30.79 0.68 -44.40
N GLY A 358 31.25 -0.59 -44.38
CA GLY A 358 32.60 -0.98 -44.79
C GLY A 358 32.78 -1.11 -46.30
N ALA A 359 31.71 -1.39 -47.05
CA ALA A 359 31.76 -1.53 -48.51
C ALA A 359 31.59 -0.18 -49.24
N GLU A 360 31.13 0.87 -48.56
CA GLU A 360 30.95 2.21 -49.14
C GLU A 360 32.17 3.13 -48.93
N ASN A 361 33.17 2.68 -48.14
CA ASN A 361 34.42 3.39 -47.85
C ASN A 361 35.68 2.71 -48.43
N ALA A 362 35.50 1.64 -49.22
CA ALA A 362 36.53 0.97 -50.00
C ALA A 362 36.20 1.14 -51.48
#